data_AF-A0A971M4B8-F1
#
_entry.id   AF-A0A971M4B8-F1
#
_cell.length_a   1.000
_cell.length_b   1.000
_cell.length_c   1.000
_cell.angle_alpha   90.00
_cell.angle_beta   90.00
_cell.angle_gamma   90.00
#
_symmetry.space_group_name_H-M   'P 1'
#
loop_
_entity.id
_entity.type
_entity.pdbx_description
1 polymer ?
#
loop_
_entity_poly.entity_id
_entity_poly.type
_entity_poly.pdbx_seq_one_letter_code
_entity_poly.pdbx_strand_id
1 'polypeptide(L)'
;MGTRIAIQAKKLGAKTLIHYSFPRHLSIPIFSVRRDNMKKKAEELGLTFLEVTAPDPMSDAGVSGTQQFIMEDVPKKINEYGKDTAFNGTNCAQQIPMIKQVADLGGIYVVPCCPSPFHGFPTALGIDASGDKKYDVEYIIGATREKLKEKGVLGRFSNLPVPGALLLSHTGVEYALMWMDGKTNGKMDDEVLKKLMEDFAGVQVDFEKLEDSGVVYDNLLLYIMDFIVY
;
A
#
# COMPACT_ATOMS: atom_id res chain seq x y z
N MET A 1 6.75 4.08 -5.93
CA MET A 1 5.48 3.94 -5.17
C MET A 1 4.44 5.02 -5.47
N GLY A 2 4.70 6.32 -5.29
CA GLY A 2 3.68 7.38 -5.44
C GLY A 2 2.93 7.37 -6.78
N THR A 3 3.67 7.26 -7.88
CA THR A 3 3.15 7.07 -9.24
C THR A 3 2.19 5.88 -9.35
N ARG A 4 2.54 4.75 -8.73
CA ARG A 4 1.73 3.51 -8.78
C ARG A 4 0.44 3.65 -7.98
N ILE A 5 0.44 4.42 -6.88
CA ILE A 5 -0.78 4.74 -6.12
C ILE A 5 -1.77 5.52 -7.00
N ALA A 6 -1.30 6.53 -7.73
CA ALA A 6 -2.18 7.30 -8.63
C ALA A 6 -2.73 6.44 -9.79
N ILE A 7 -1.88 5.60 -10.41
CA ILE A 7 -2.31 4.65 -11.43
C ILE A 7 -3.35 3.68 -10.88
N GLN A 8 -3.12 3.13 -9.69
CA GLN A 8 -4.04 2.19 -9.06
C GLN A 8 -5.37 2.86 -8.68
N ALA A 9 -5.34 4.08 -8.15
CA ALA A 9 -6.55 4.86 -7.89
C ALA A 9 -7.40 5.02 -9.17
N LYS A 10 -6.76 5.36 -10.30
CA LYS A 10 -7.44 5.45 -11.60
C LYS A 10 -8.03 4.10 -12.04
N LYS A 11 -7.27 3.01 -11.90
CA LYS A 11 -7.71 1.64 -12.24
C LYS A 11 -8.95 1.22 -11.43
N LEU A 12 -9.04 1.64 -10.16
CA LEU A 12 -10.20 1.40 -9.30
C LEU A 12 -11.39 2.34 -9.59
N GLY A 13 -11.28 3.23 -10.59
CA GLY A 13 -12.35 4.13 -11.01
C GLY A 13 -12.40 5.47 -10.27
N ALA A 14 -11.33 5.86 -9.57
CA ALA A 14 -11.30 7.15 -8.88
C ALA A 14 -11.36 8.34 -9.86
N LYS A 15 -12.02 9.41 -9.42
CA LYS A 15 -11.98 10.75 -10.00
C LYS A 15 -11.16 11.71 -9.13
N THR A 16 -11.16 11.48 -7.83
CA THR A 16 -10.40 12.25 -6.83
C THR A 16 -9.45 11.32 -6.08
N LEU A 17 -8.23 11.76 -5.81
CA LEU A 17 -7.24 11.09 -4.98
C LEU A 17 -6.82 12.02 -3.84
N ILE A 18 -7.08 11.60 -2.60
CA ILE A 18 -6.77 12.37 -1.39
C ILE A 18 -5.61 11.72 -0.66
N HIS A 19 -4.58 12.52 -0.40
CA HIS A 19 -3.36 12.14 0.30
C HIS A 19 -3.30 12.79 1.69
N TYR A 20 -3.42 11.98 2.73
CA TYR A 20 -3.33 12.41 4.12
C TYR A 20 -1.90 12.28 4.65
N SER A 21 -1.34 13.40 5.11
CA SER A 21 0.01 13.42 5.70
C SER A 21 0.13 14.53 6.76
N PHE A 22 1.34 14.79 7.24
CA PHE A 22 1.64 15.87 8.19
C PHE A 22 3.08 16.36 8.02
N PRO A 23 3.43 17.57 8.53
CA PRO A 23 4.70 18.23 8.22
C PRO A 23 5.95 17.38 8.50
N ARG A 24 6.00 16.65 9.62
CA ARG A 24 7.13 15.78 9.96
C ARG A 24 7.35 14.65 8.95
N HIS A 25 6.29 14.07 8.39
CA HIS A 25 6.46 13.10 7.31
C HIS A 25 6.92 13.81 6.03
N LEU A 26 6.31 14.93 5.68
CA LEU A 26 6.65 15.66 4.46
C LEU A 26 8.03 16.34 4.50
N SER A 27 8.69 16.43 5.65
CA SER A 27 10.09 16.86 5.74
C SER A 27 11.10 15.75 5.41
N ILE A 28 10.66 14.49 5.30
CA ILE A 28 11.53 13.36 4.98
C ILE A 28 11.45 13.10 3.45
N PRO A 29 12.59 13.06 2.73
CA PRO A 29 12.61 12.94 1.28
C PRO A 29 11.78 11.80 0.70
N ILE A 30 11.81 10.60 1.33
CA ILE A 30 11.05 9.45 0.83
C ILE A 30 9.53 9.71 0.76
N PHE A 31 8.99 10.54 1.66
CA PHE A 31 7.58 10.86 1.69
C PHE A 31 7.23 12.06 0.81
N SER A 32 8.05 13.11 0.80
CA SER A 32 7.81 14.28 -0.07
C SER A 32 7.92 13.90 -1.55
N VAL A 33 8.97 13.19 -1.95
CA VAL A 33 9.15 12.69 -3.32
C VAL A 33 8.01 11.74 -3.71
N ARG A 34 7.57 10.88 -2.78
CA ARG A 34 6.41 10.01 -3.03
C ARG A 34 5.14 10.82 -3.29
N ARG A 35 4.88 11.87 -2.51
CA ARG A 35 3.74 12.78 -2.67
C ARG A 35 3.83 13.54 -4.00
N ASP A 36 4.99 14.09 -4.33
CA ASP A 36 5.19 14.86 -5.57
C ASP A 36 4.97 13.98 -6.81
N ASN A 37 5.52 12.76 -6.81
CA ASN A 37 5.31 11.79 -7.88
C ASN A 37 3.84 11.32 -7.98
N MET A 38 3.15 11.18 -6.84
CA MET A 38 1.73 10.83 -6.81
C MET A 38 0.89 11.96 -7.41
N LYS A 39 1.16 13.22 -7.02
CA LYS A 39 0.47 14.40 -7.53
C LYS A 39 0.65 14.55 -9.03
N LYS A 40 1.91 14.55 -9.51
CA LYS A 40 2.23 14.65 -10.93
C LYS A 40 1.51 13.58 -11.75
N LYS A 41 1.55 12.32 -11.31
CA LYS A 41 0.87 11.23 -12.03
C LYS A 41 -0.66 11.33 -11.94
N ALA A 42 -1.21 11.81 -10.83
CA ALA A 42 -2.65 12.03 -10.69
C ALA A 42 -3.14 13.09 -11.69
N GLU A 43 -2.42 14.20 -11.83
CA GLU A 43 -2.69 15.25 -12.83
C GLU A 43 -2.63 14.71 -14.27
N GLU A 44 -1.59 13.94 -14.61
CA GLU A 44 -1.45 13.28 -15.92
C GLU A 44 -2.61 12.32 -16.24
N LEU A 45 -3.20 11.68 -15.23
CA LEU A 45 -4.32 10.75 -15.37
C LEU A 45 -5.70 11.44 -15.31
N GLY A 46 -5.72 12.78 -15.17
CA GLY A 46 -6.94 13.58 -15.03
C GLY A 46 -7.67 13.33 -13.72
N LEU A 47 -6.95 13.00 -12.63
CA LEU A 47 -7.50 12.89 -11.28
C LEU A 47 -7.38 14.24 -10.56
N THR A 48 -8.42 14.62 -9.81
CA THR A 48 -8.29 15.70 -8.83
C THR A 48 -7.42 15.22 -7.67
N PHE A 49 -6.28 15.85 -7.43
CA PHE A 49 -5.38 15.50 -6.33
C PHE A 49 -5.55 16.48 -5.16
N LEU A 50 -5.78 15.97 -3.95
CA LEU A 50 -5.93 16.78 -2.75
C LEU A 50 -4.94 16.33 -1.68
N GLU A 51 -4.31 17.31 -1.03
CA GLU A 51 -3.45 17.10 0.11
C GLU A 51 -4.19 17.53 1.37
N VAL A 52 -4.26 16.63 2.35
CA VAL A 52 -4.90 16.92 3.65
C VAL A 52 -3.87 16.74 4.75
N THR A 53 -3.71 17.80 5.54
CA THR A 53 -2.85 17.79 6.73
C THR A 53 -3.64 17.23 7.91
N ALA A 54 -3.31 16.01 8.32
CA ALA A 54 -3.82 15.40 9.54
C ALA A 54 -2.96 15.78 10.76
N PRO A 55 -3.45 15.63 12.00
CA PRO A 55 -2.61 15.72 13.18
C PRO A 55 -1.49 14.68 13.15
N ASP A 56 -0.28 15.08 13.55
CA ASP A 56 0.83 14.15 13.75
C ASP A 56 0.56 13.29 14.99
N PRO A 57 0.57 11.95 14.89
CA PRO A 57 0.30 11.07 16.01
C PRO A 57 1.36 11.15 17.13
N MET A 58 2.51 11.79 16.88
CA MET A 58 3.54 12.09 17.87
C MET A 58 3.45 13.50 18.47
N SER A 59 2.48 14.31 18.04
CA SER A 59 2.17 15.61 18.67
C SER A 59 1.31 15.44 19.92
N ASP A 60 0.98 16.54 20.60
CA ASP A 60 0.10 16.56 21.77
C ASP A 60 -1.30 15.97 21.50
N ALA A 61 -1.75 15.99 20.24
CA ALA A 61 -3.02 15.37 19.83
C ALA A 61 -2.95 13.83 19.89
N GLY A 62 -1.76 13.25 19.78
CA GLY A 62 -1.52 11.81 19.86
C GLY A 62 -2.21 10.99 18.76
N VAL A 63 -2.11 9.67 18.92
CA VAL A 63 -2.78 8.69 18.03
C VAL A 63 -4.29 8.90 18.00
N SER A 64 -4.91 9.19 19.15
CA SER A 64 -6.36 9.42 19.25
C SER A 64 -6.80 10.63 18.43
N GLY A 65 -6.08 11.74 18.48
CA GLY A 65 -6.37 12.94 17.70
C GLY A 65 -6.24 12.69 16.19
N THR A 66 -5.20 11.98 15.75
CA THR A 66 -5.06 11.57 14.34
C THR A 66 -6.22 10.66 13.91
N GLN A 67 -6.59 9.67 14.73
CA GLN A 67 -7.68 8.75 14.41
C GLN A 67 -9.03 9.45 14.31
N GLN A 68 -9.34 10.32 15.28
CA GLN A 68 -10.56 11.12 15.27
C GLN A 68 -10.65 12.01 14.04
N PHE A 69 -9.56 12.71 13.69
CA PHE A 69 -9.52 13.53 12.49
C PHE A 69 -9.87 12.73 11.22
N ILE A 70 -9.29 11.54 11.05
CA ILE A 70 -9.58 10.69 9.89
C ILE A 70 -11.03 10.20 9.91
N MET A 71 -11.56 9.81 11.08
CA MET A 71 -12.96 9.41 11.23
C MET A 71 -13.93 10.52 10.80
N GLU A 72 -13.59 11.79 11.04
CA GLU A 72 -14.42 12.93 10.70
C GLU A 72 -14.21 13.45 9.28
N ASP A 73 -12.98 13.44 8.76
CA ASP A 73 -12.67 14.08 7.48
C ASP A 73 -12.99 13.18 6.28
N VAL A 74 -12.76 11.85 6.37
CA VAL A 74 -13.09 10.93 5.27
C VAL A 74 -14.56 11.02 4.85
N PRO A 75 -15.55 11.00 5.78
CA PRO A 75 -16.95 11.20 5.41
C PRO A 75 -17.23 12.56 4.75
N LYS A 76 -16.61 13.64 5.26
CA LYS A 76 -16.75 15.00 4.68
C LYS A 76 -16.25 15.00 3.24
N LYS A 77 -15.12 14.34 2.96
CA LYS A 77 -14.56 14.25 1.62
C LYS A 77 -15.37 13.37 0.68
N ILE A 78 -15.95 12.26 1.16
CA ILE A 78 -16.89 11.47 0.35
C ILE A 78 -18.16 12.28 0.04
N ASN A 79 -18.64 13.11 0.97
CA ASN A 79 -19.79 13.98 0.72
C ASN A 79 -19.47 15.11 -0.28
N GLU A 80 -18.27 15.67 -0.23
CA GLU A 80 -17.82 16.77 -1.09
C GLU A 80 -17.48 16.29 -2.51
N TYR A 81 -16.78 15.16 -2.66
CA TYR A 81 -16.25 14.67 -3.95
C TYR A 81 -16.93 13.41 -4.49
N GLY A 82 -17.87 12.83 -3.72
CA GLY A 82 -18.56 11.60 -4.06
C GLY A 82 -17.76 10.33 -3.77
N LYS A 83 -18.38 9.19 -4.07
CA LYS A 83 -17.85 7.85 -3.78
C LYS A 83 -16.66 7.46 -4.66
N ASP A 84 -16.45 8.09 -5.81
CA ASP A 84 -15.29 7.84 -6.68
C ASP A 84 -14.03 8.59 -6.17
N THR A 85 -13.87 8.62 -4.85
CA THR A 85 -12.77 9.28 -4.16
C THR A 85 -11.87 8.23 -3.53
N ALA A 86 -10.61 8.22 -3.94
CA ALA A 86 -9.56 7.35 -3.43
C ALA A 86 -8.83 7.99 -2.26
N PHE A 87 -8.59 7.20 -1.21
CA PHE A 87 -7.93 7.63 0.02
C PHE A 87 -6.59 6.92 0.20
N ASN A 88 -5.57 7.69 0.58
CA ASN A 88 -4.26 7.20 0.97
C ASN A 88 -3.72 8.01 2.17
N GLY A 89 -3.08 7.34 3.13
CA GLY A 89 -2.45 7.96 4.29
C GLY A 89 -0.98 7.56 4.44
N THR A 90 -0.18 8.42 5.07
CA THR A 90 1.25 8.19 5.28
C THR A 90 1.61 7.52 6.61
N ASN A 91 0.66 7.31 7.54
CA ASN A 91 0.97 6.77 8.87
C ASN A 91 0.00 5.67 9.33
N CYS A 92 0.49 4.74 10.16
CA CYS A 92 -0.26 3.61 10.72
C CYS A 92 -1.53 4.04 11.48
N ALA A 93 -1.46 5.15 12.24
CA ALA A 93 -2.59 5.67 13.02
C ALA A 93 -3.80 6.04 12.14
N GLN A 94 -3.57 6.33 10.86
CA GLN A 94 -4.64 6.71 9.92
C GLN A 94 -5.36 5.49 9.33
N GLN A 95 -4.77 4.30 9.35
CA GLN A 95 -5.20 3.21 8.45
C GLN A 95 -6.51 2.57 8.88
N ILE A 96 -6.63 2.17 10.15
CA ILE A 96 -7.87 1.56 10.68
C ILE A 96 -9.09 2.47 10.50
N PRO A 97 -9.08 3.75 10.95
CA PRO A 97 -10.24 4.62 10.75
C PRO A 97 -10.51 4.92 9.27
N MET A 98 -9.47 5.06 8.45
CA MET A 98 -9.65 5.28 7.00
C MET A 98 -10.29 4.08 6.32
N ILE A 99 -9.77 2.87 6.49
CA ILE A 99 -10.33 1.64 5.90
C ILE A 99 -11.80 1.49 6.33
N LYS A 100 -12.08 1.69 7.62
CA LYS A 100 -13.44 1.60 8.15
C LYS A 100 -14.39 2.59 7.48
N GLN A 101 -14.07 3.88 7.49
CA GLN A 101 -14.96 4.91 6.92
C GLN A 101 -15.11 4.74 5.41
N VAL A 102 -14.03 4.41 4.69
CA VAL A 102 -14.09 4.18 3.25
C VAL A 102 -14.98 2.98 2.93
N ALA A 103 -14.88 1.89 3.69
CA ALA A 103 -15.67 0.69 3.46
C ALA A 103 -17.15 0.91 3.81
N ASP A 104 -17.44 1.62 4.89
CA ASP A 104 -18.80 1.92 5.34
C ASP A 104 -19.52 2.91 4.43
N LEU A 105 -18.79 3.84 3.81
CA LEU A 105 -19.37 4.93 3.00
C LEU A 105 -19.21 4.74 1.48
N GLY A 106 -18.49 3.71 1.06
CA GLY A 106 -18.35 3.34 -0.34
C GLY A 106 -17.30 4.10 -1.12
N GLY A 107 -16.27 4.65 -0.45
CA GLY A 107 -15.13 5.26 -1.14
C GLY A 107 -14.19 4.22 -1.77
N ILE A 108 -13.00 4.66 -2.18
CA ILE A 108 -11.93 3.81 -2.72
C ILE A 108 -10.72 3.85 -1.78
N TYR A 109 -10.13 2.70 -1.46
CA TYR A 109 -8.92 2.62 -0.64
C TYR A 109 -7.80 1.95 -1.42
N VAL A 110 -6.70 2.68 -1.65
CA VAL A 110 -5.67 2.23 -2.60
C VAL A 110 -4.66 1.29 -1.94
N VAL A 111 -4.04 1.73 -0.84
CA VAL A 111 -2.98 0.98 -0.16
C VAL A 111 -2.69 1.60 1.20
N PRO A 112 -2.35 0.80 2.22
CA PRO A 112 -1.86 1.34 3.49
C PRO A 112 -0.48 1.98 3.38
N CYS A 113 -0.09 2.74 4.41
CA CYS A 113 1.24 3.34 4.51
C CYS A 113 2.36 2.30 4.49
N CYS A 114 2.09 1.12 5.05
CA CYS A 114 2.94 -0.07 5.06
C CYS A 114 2.14 -1.20 4.40
N PRO A 115 2.30 -1.42 3.08
CA PRO A 115 1.47 -2.36 2.34
C PRO A 115 1.57 -3.79 2.87
N SER A 116 0.44 -4.38 3.23
CA SER A 116 0.32 -5.75 3.76
C SER A 116 -1.16 -6.07 3.98
N PRO A 117 -1.64 -7.29 3.67
CA PRO A 117 -3.02 -7.71 3.96
C PRO A 117 -3.38 -7.62 5.44
N PHE A 118 -2.39 -7.76 6.33
CA PHE A 118 -2.59 -7.68 7.78
C PHE A 118 -2.70 -6.25 8.31
N HIS A 119 -2.32 -5.24 7.51
CA HIS A 119 -2.18 -3.87 8.00
C HIS A 119 -3.53 -3.14 8.04
N GLY A 120 -4.17 -3.17 9.21
CA GLY A 120 -5.40 -2.43 9.51
C GLY A 120 -6.68 -3.09 9.00
N PHE A 121 -6.64 -3.84 7.89
CA PHE A 121 -7.81 -4.52 7.32
C PHE A 121 -8.54 -5.43 8.32
N PRO A 122 -7.87 -6.34 9.07
CA PRO A 122 -8.60 -7.26 9.94
C PRO A 122 -9.39 -6.53 11.03
N THR A 123 -8.77 -5.54 11.67
CA THR A 123 -9.42 -4.74 12.71
C THR A 123 -10.52 -3.86 12.15
N ALA A 124 -10.28 -3.16 11.03
CA ALA A 124 -11.24 -2.22 10.46
C ALA A 124 -12.51 -2.93 9.92
N LEU A 125 -12.36 -4.17 9.45
CA LEU A 125 -13.44 -4.96 8.86
C LEU A 125 -14.02 -6.03 9.81
N GLY A 126 -13.49 -6.15 11.03
CA GLY A 126 -13.97 -7.13 12.02
C GLY A 126 -13.68 -8.59 11.62
N ILE A 127 -12.52 -8.84 11.01
CA ILE A 127 -12.05 -10.18 10.64
C ILE A 127 -11.36 -10.81 11.84
N ASP A 128 -11.77 -12.03 12.19
CA ASP A 128 -11.06 -12.85 13.18
C ASP A 128 -9.72 -13.34 12.61
N ALA A 129 -8.63 -12.77 13.12
CA ALA A 129 -7.25 -13.11 12.80
C ALA A 129 -6.51 -13.69 14.03
N SER A 130 -7.19 -14.54 14.82
CA SER A 130 -6.62 -15.21 15.98
C SER A 130 -5.96 -16.55 15.64
N GLY A 131 -5.06 -17.04 16.52
CA GLY A 131 -4.36 -18.31 16.35
C GLY A 131 -3.55 -18.37 15.05
N ASP A 132 -3.63 -19.50 14.36
CA ASP A 132 -2.87 -19.76 13.12
C ASP A 132 -3.27 -18.83 11.97
N LYS A 133 -4.49 -18.28 12.00
CA LYS A 133 -5.00 -17.35 10.98
C LYS A 133 -4.28 -16.00 10.97
N LYS A 134 -3.60 -15.65 12.07
CA LYS A 134 -2.95 -14.34 12.23
C LYS A 134 -1.90 -14.04 11.15
N TYR A 135 -1.29 -15.09 10.60
CA TYR A 135 -0.21 -15.01 9.62
C TYR A 135 -0.57 -15.69 8.29
N ASP A 136 -1.82 -16.12 8.14
CA ASP A 136 -2.31 -16.75 6.92
C ASP A 136 -2.75 -15.66 5.92
N VAL A 137 -1.90 -15.44 4.91
CA VAL A 137 -2.13 -14.42 3.87
C VAL A 137 -3.39 -14.74 3.06
N GLU A 138 -3.59 -16.01 2.68
CA GLU A 138 -4.72 -16.43 1.83
C GLU A 138 -6.04 -16.24 2.57
N TYR A 139 -6.09 -16.66 3.84
CA TYR A 139 -7.26 -16.47 4.68
C TYR A 139 -7.60 -14.98 4.86
N ILE A 140 -6.61 -14.13 5.17
CA ILE A 140 -6.86 -12.70 5.39
C ILE A 140 -7.32 -12.00 4.12
N ILE A 141 -6.75 -12.32 2.96
CA ILE A 141 -7.22 -11.79 1.68
C ILE A 141 -8.66 -12.24 1.40
N GLY A 142 -8.95 -13.54 1.56
CA GLY A 142 -10.29 -14.10 1.34
C GLY A 142 -11.34 -13.47 2.26
N ALA A 143 -11.07 -13.39 3.56
CA ALA A 143 -11.96 -12.76 4.53
C ALA A 143 -12.16 -11.26 4.27
N THR A 144 -11.12 -10.57 3.80
CA THR A 144 -11.22 -9.16 3.37
C THR A 144 -12.16 -9.01 2.19
N ARG A 145 -12.06 -9.87 1.16
CA ARG A 145 -12.99 -9.86 0.02
C ARG A 145 -14.44 -10.05 0.46
N GLU A 146 -14.71 -11.03 1.31
CA GLU A 146 -16.07 -11.28 1.81
C GLU A 146 -16.61 -10.08 2.59
N LYS A 147 -15.82 -9.46 3.46
CA LYS A 147 -16.26 -8.26 4.20
C LYS A 147 -16.52 -7.05 3.31
N LEU A 148 -15.72 -6.87 2.26
CA LEU A 148 -15.93 -5.79 1.29
C LEU A 148 -17.15 -6.05 0.40
N LYS A 149 -17.40 -7.32 0.06
CA LYS A 149 -18.60 -7.75 -0.67
C LYS A 149 -19.88 -7.55 0.16
N GLU A 150 -19.89 -7.93 1.43
CA GLU A 150 -20.99 -7.66 2.38
C GLU A 150 -21.34 -6.16 2.45
N LYS A 151 -20.32 -5.29 2.35
CA LYS A 151 -20.46 -3.83 2.35
C LYS A 151 -20.77 -3.22 0.99
N GLY A 152 -20.81 -4.02 -0.09
CA GLY A 152 -21.09 -3.54 -1.45
C GLY A 152 -19.96 -2.72 -2.07
N VAL A 153 -18.71 -2.92 -1.63
CA VAL A 153 -17.51 -2.18 -2.06
C VAL A 153 -16.41 -3.07 -2.64
N LEU A 154 -16.75 -4.32 -2.99
CA LEU A 154 -15.84 -5.22 -3.72
C LEU A 154 -15.36 -4.53 -5.01
N GLY A 155 -14.07 -4.65 -5.32
CA GLY A 155 -13.44 -3.95 -6.44
C GLY A 155 -13.04 -2.50 -6.16
N ARG A 156 -13.34 -1.93 -4.98
CA ARG A 156 -12.95 -0.55 -4.60
C ARG A 156 -11.74 -0.48 -3.66
N PHE A 157 -11.17 -1.62 -3.30
CA PHE A 157 -10.02 -1.71 -2.41
C PHE A 157 -8.89 -2.45 -3.11
N SER A 158 -7.66 -1.98 -2.90
CA SER A 158 -6.46 -2.70 -3.30
C SER A 158 -5.41 -2.75 -2.20
N ASN A 159 -4.40 -3.59 -2.41
CA ASN A 159 -3.23 -3.70 -1.54
C ASN A 159 -2.10 -4.44 -2.25
N LEU A 160 -0.94 -4.59 -1.60
CA LEU A 160 0.05 -5.59 -2.02
C LEU A 160 -0.34 -6.97 -1.47
N PRO A 161 -0.07 -8.07 -2.21
CA PRO A 161 -0.52 -9.41 -1.86
C PRO A 161 0.19 -9.98 -0.64
N VAL A 162 1.45 -9.61 -0.41
CA VAL A 162 2.27 -10.09 0.70
C VAL A 162 3.01 -8.94 1.39
N PRO A 163 3.32 -9.05 2.69
CA PRO A 163 4.20 -8.10 3.36
C PRO A 163 5.61 -8.15 2.76
N GLY A 164 6.22 -6.99 2.50
CA GLY A 164 7.56 -6.92 1.91
C GLY A 164 8.65 -7.64 2.72
N ALA A 165 8.56 -7.59 4.06
CA ALA A 165 9.49 -8.33 4.92
C ALA A 165 9.37 -9.85 4.74
N LEU A 166 8.15 -10.37 4.62
CA LEU A 166 7.91 -11.80 4.41
C LEU A 166 8.43 -12.25 3.04
N LEU A 167 8.13 -11.47 2.00
CA LEU A 167 8.64 -11.70 0.65
C LEU A 167 10.17 -11.77 0.63
N LEU A 168 10.84 -10.77 1.19
CA LEU A 168 12.30 -10.68 1.19
C LEU A 168 12.95 -11.80 2.01
N SER A 169 12.39 -12.13 3.20
CA SER A 169 12.93 -13.22 4.01
C SER A 169 12.78 -14.58 3.34
N HIS A 170 11.63 -14.88 2.77
CA HIS A 170 11.40 -16.16 2.10
C HIS A 170 12.26 -16.29 0.85
N THR A 171 12.15 -15.32 -0.07
CA THR A 171 12.85 -15.37 -1.36
C THR A 171 14.35 -15.22 -1.23
N GLY A 172 14.84 -14.49 -0.22
CA GLY A 172 16.27 -14.39 0.06
C GLY A 172 16.88 -15.71 0.53
N VAL A 173 16.16 -16.50 1.34
CA VAL A 173 16.61 -17.83 1.77
C VAL A 173 16.60 -18.80 0.60
N GLU A 174 15.51 -18.87 -0.16
CA GLU A 174 15.39 -19.74 -1.34
C GLU A 174 16.47 -19.42 -2.38
N TYR A 175 16.69 -18.13 -2.66
CA TYR A 175 17.74 -17.68 -3.58
C TYR A 175 19.15 -18.08 -3.08
N ALA A 176 19.43 -17.93 -1.77
CA ALA A 176 20.72 -18.33 -1.21
C ALA A 176 20.96 -19.85 -1.34
N LEU A 177 19.94 -20.67 -1.12
CA LEU A 177 20.00 -22.12 -1.33
C LEU A 177 20.27 -22.45 -2.80
N MET A 178 19.56 -21.80 -3.73
CA MET A 178 19.79 -21.97 -5.17
C MET A 178 21.21 -21.56 -5.59
N TRP A 179 21.74 -20.47 -5.04
CA TRP A 179 23.11 -20.04 -5.33
C TRP A 179 24.14 -21.06 -4.82
N MET A 180 23.99 -21.58 -3.60
CA MET A 180 24.88 -22.61 -3.05
C MET A 180 24.85 -23.92 -3.85
N ASP A 181 23.69 -24.25 -4.43
CA ASP A 181 23.51 -25.38 -5.34
C ASP A 181 24.02 -25.14 -6.77
N GLY A 182 24.54 -23.95 -7.08
CA GLY A 182 25.02 -23.59 -8.42
C GLY A 182 23.90 -23.37 -9.45
N LYS A 183 22.68 -23.05 -9.01
CA LYS A 183 21.49 -22.84 -9.86
C LYS A 183 21.24 -21.37 -10.25
N THR A 184 22.17 -20.48 -9.93
CA THR A 184 22.11 -19.04 -10.29
C THR A 184 23.33 -18.65 -11.12
N ASN A 185 23.20 -17.62 -11.96
CA ASN A 185 24.33 -17.03 -12.67
C ASN A 185 25.16 -16.12 -11.74
N GLY A 186 26.01 -16.74 -10.93
CA GLY A 186 26.82 -16.03 -9.93
C GLY A 186 25.98 -15.56 -8.74
N LYS A 187 26.47 -14.53 -8.04
CA LYS A 187 25.86 -14.07 -6.78
C LYS A 187 24.61 -13.23 -6.99
N MET A 188 24.45 -12.61 -8.15
CA MET A 188 23.32 -11.75 -8.48
C MET A 188 22.73 -12.15 -9.84
N ASP A 189 21.56 -12.78 -9.78
CA ASP A 189 20.79 -13.27 -10.92
C ASP A 189 19.37 -12.71 -10.79
N ASP A 190 19.14 -11.60 -11.49
CA ASP A 190 17.89 -10.85 -11.43
C ASP A 190 16.70 -11.67 -11.92
N GLU A 191 16.88 -12.52 -12.92
CA GLU A 191 15.81 -13.34 -13.50
C GLU A 191 15.33 -14.39 -12.51
N VAL A 192 16.27 -15.10 -11.87
CA VAL A 192 15.94 -16.10 -10.85
C VAL A 192 15.29 -15.44 -9.63
N LEU A 193 15.85 -14.33 -9.13
CA LEU A 193 15.28 -13.63 -7.98
C LEU A 193 13.88 -13.08 -8.29
N LYS A 194 13.69 -12.48 -9.48
CA LYS A 194 12.39 -11.97 -9.91
C LYS A 194 11.37 -13.09 -9.94
N LYS A 195 11.72 -14.23 -10.56
CA LYS A 195 10.83 -15.38 -10.63
C LYS A 195 10.44 -15.90 -9.25
N LEU A 196 11.39 -16.04 -8.32
CA LEU A 196 11.08 -16.44 -6.94
C LEU A 196 10.11 -15.46 -6.26
N MET A 197 10.31 -14.16 -6.45
CA MET A 197 9.44 -13.14 -5.88
C MET A 197 8.03 -13.14 -6.50
N GLU A 198 7.92 -13.34 -7.82
CA GLU A 198 6.63 -13.47 -8.52
C GLU A 198 5.88 -14.75 -8.12
N ASP A 199 6.59 -15.88 -8.06
CA ASP A 199 6.02 -17.17 -7.66
C ASP A 199 5.50 -17.11 -6.21
N PHE A 200 6.20 -16.43 -5.30
CA PHE A 200 5.75 -16.25 -3.91
C PHE A 200 4.62 -15.22 -3.76
N ALA A 201 4.71 -14.09 -4.46
CA ALA A 201 3.74 -13.00 -4.33
C ALA A 201 2.45 -13.26 -5.12
N GLY A 202 2.48 -14.13 -6.12
CA GLY A 202 1.36 -14.41 -7.03
C GLY A 202 1.01 -13.24 -7.95
N VAL A 203 1.90 -12.25 -8.08
CA VAL A 203 1.73 -11.06 -8.92
C VAL A 203 3.07 -10.70 -9.58
N GLN A 204 3.02 -9.90 -10.63
CA GLN A 204 4.22 -9.35 -11.27
C GLN A 204 5.04 -8.52 -10.26
N VAL A 205 6.36 -8.65 -10.36
CA VAL A 205 7.31 -7.85 -9.59
C VAL A 205 8.21 -7.12 -10.56
N ASP A 206 8.30 -5.81 -10.45
CA ASP A 206 9.22 -5.01 -11.26
C ASP A 206 10.48 -4.69 -10.46
N PHE A 207 11.64 -4.76 -11.11
CA PHE A 207 12.93 -4.40 -10.56
C PHE A 207 13.55 -3.22 -11.27
N GLU A 208 14.24 -2.40 -10.51
CA GLU A 208 15.16 -1.38 -11.00
C GLU A 208 16.45 -1.46 -10.18
N LYS A 209 17.60 -1.28 -10.83
CA LYS A 209 18.86 -1.12 -10.12
C LYS A 209 18.85 0.24 -9.42
N LEU A 210 19.37 0.29 -8.20
CA LEU A 210 19.57 1.56 -7.53
C LEU A 210 20.61 2.36 -8.34
N GLU A 211 20.22 3.57 -8.75
CA GLU A 211 21.13 4.58 -9.24
C GLU A 211 21.23 5.69 -8.19
N ASP A 212 22.44 6.00 -7.74
CA ASP A 212 22.71 7.14 -6.86
C ASP A 212 23.89 7.93 -7.41
N SER A 213 23.68 9.25 -7.59
CA SER A 213 24.71 10.17 -8.07
C SER A 213 25.39 9.73 -9.38
N GLY A 214 24.63 9.10 -10.28
CA GLY A 214 25.11 8.57 -11.57
C GLY A 214 25.83 7.23 -11.49
N VAL A 215 25.88 6.60 -10.30
CA VAL A 215 26.43 5.25 -10.10
C VAL A 215 25.27 4.26 -10.03
N VAL A 216 25.27 3.28 -10.93
CA VAL A 216 24.33 2.16 -10.90
C VAL A 216 24.94 1.03 -10.08
N TYR A 217 24.19 0.53 -9.11
CA TYR A 217 24.60 -0.56 -8.23
C TYR A 217 24.01 -1.89 -8.72
N ASP A 218 24.86 -2.74 -9.29
CA ASP A 218 24.44 -4.01 -9.90
C ASP A 218 23.83 -5.01 -8.90
N ASN A 219 24.06 -4.83 -7.61
CA ASN A 219 23.60 -5.72 -6.54
C ASN A 219 22.62 -5.06 -5.55
N LEU A 220 22.14 -3.84 -5.83
CA LEU A 220 21.12 -3.17 -5.04
C LEU A 220 19.88 -2.97 -5.90
N LEU A 221 18.81 -3.68 -5.56
CA LEU A 221 17.55 -3.64 -6.28
C LEU A 221 16.50 -2.83 -5.53
N LEU A 222 15.86 -1.93 -6.26
CA LEU A 222 14.54 -1.42 -5.94
C LEU A 222 13.51 -2.38 -6.55
N TYR A 223 12.49 -2.74 -5.80
CA TYR A 223 11.41 -3.58 -6.32
C TYR A 223 10.04 -3.01 -6.00
N ILE A 224 9.06 -3.38 -6.81
CA ILE A 224 7.65 -3.11 -6.52
C ILE A 224 6.79 -4.28 -7.01
N MET A 225 5.92 -4.77 -6.14
CA MET A 225 4.89 -5.74 -6.50
C MET A 225 3.70 -5.02 -7.13
N ASP A 226 3.00 -5.71 -8.03
CA ASP A 226 1.68 -5.28 -8.47
C ASP A 226 0.64 -5.36 -7.35
N PHE A 227 -0.42 -4.56 -7.51
CA PHE A 227 -1.53 -4.57 -6.56
C PHE A 227 -2.46 -5.75 -6.80
N ILE A 228 -2.96 -6.35 -5.73
CA ILE A 228 -4.22 -7.08 -5.76
C ILE A 228 -5.38 -6.11 -5.65
N VAL A 229 -6.46 -6.39 -6.37
CA VAL A 229 -7.78 -5.80 -6.13
C VAL A 229 -8.59 -6.83 -5.35
N TYR A 230 -9.23 -6.37 -4.27
CA TYR A 230 -10.11 -7.22 -3.48
C TYR A 230 -11.44 -7.43 -4.19
#